data_AF-A0ABD5Z9M1-F1
#
_entry.id   AF-A0ABD5Z9M1-F1
#
_cell.length_a   1.000
_cell.length_b   1.000
_cell.length_c   1.000
_cell.angle_alpha   90.00
_cell.angle_beta   90.00
_cell.angle_gamma   90.00
#
_symmetry.space_group_name_H-M   'P 1'
#
loop_
_entity.id
_entity.type
_entity.pdbx_description
1 polymer ?
#
loop_
_entity_poly.entity_id
_entity_poly.type
_entity_poly.pdbx_seq_one_letter_code
_entity_poly.pdbx_strand_id
1 'polypeptide(L)'
;MDRAVLSHFLFGIAGMGMGIAGLESLASQGIAIGAVLMVAGGFGIMANAVFQLVTKDAAELDILAPIWLVGLAATLSVLGTILVLID
;
A
#
# COMPACT_ATOMS: atom_id res chain seq x y z
N MET A 1 -13.48 18.61 2.68
CA MET A 1 -13.23 17.16 2.73
C MET A 1 -12.81 16.82 4.14
N ASP A 2 -13.37 15.78 4.74
CA ASP A 2 -12.99 15.34 6.09
C ASP A 2 -11.50 14.92 6.12
N ARG A 3 -10.79 15.19 7.23
CA ARG A 3 -9.37 14.86 7.39
C ARG A 3 -9.15 13.35 7.26
N ALA A 4 -10.07 12.53 7.74
CA ALA A 4 -9.98 11.07 7.67
C ALA A 4 -10.14 10.55 6.23
N VAL A 5 -11.00 11.19 5.44
CA VAL A 5 -11.19 10.88 4.02
C VAL A 5 -9.94 11.29 3.22
N LEU A 6 -9.38 12.47 3.51
CA LEU A 6 -8.15 12.94 2.86
C LEU A 6 -6.95 12.03 3.15
N SER A 7 -6.78 11.57 4.40
CA SER A 7 -5.66 10.70 4.76
C SER A 7 -5.72 9.34 4.06
N HIS A 8 -6.89 8.70 4.04
CA HIS A 8 -7.07 7.43 3.33
C HIS A 8 -6.86 7.58 1.83
N PHE A 9 -7.33 8.68 1.23
CA PHE A 9 -7.10 8.95 -0.19
C PHE A 9 -5.60 9.09 -0.51
N LEU A 10 -4.86 9.82 0.32
CA LEU A 10 -3.40 9.97 0.18
C LEU A 10 -2.66 8.65 0.37
N PHE A 11 -3.07 7.83 1.34
CA PHE A 11 -2.51 6.48 1.51
C PHE A 11 -2.78 5.60 0.29
N GLY A 12 -3.97 5.71 -0.31
CA GLY A 12 -4.31 5.02 -1.54
C GLY A 12 -3.36 5.35 -2.69
N ILE A 13 -3.08 6.64 -2.89
CA ILE A 13 -2.15 7.13 -3.91
C ILE A 13 -0.72 6.65 -3.62
N ALA A 14 -0.27 6.77 -2.37
CA ALA A 14 1.06 6.32 -1.97
C ALA A 14 1.27 4.81 -2.18
N GLY A 15 0.27 4.00 -1.78
CA GLY A 15 0.27 2.55 -2.02
C GLY A 15 0.33 2.21 -3.50
N MET A 16 -0.49 2.86 -4.31
CA MET A 16 -0.50 2.68 -5.77
C MET A 16 0.87 3.00 -6.39
N GLY A 17 1.50 4.12 -6.01
CA GLY A 17 2.81 4.49 -6.52
C GLY A 17 3.89 3.44 -6.22
N MET A 18 3.90 2.91 -4.99
CA MET A 18 4.82 1.84 -4.59
C MET A 18 4.54 0.52 -5.32
N GLY A 19 3.26 0.18 -5.51
CA GLY A 19 2.87 -1.01 -6.26
C GLY A 19 3.29 -0.96 -7.73
N ILE A 20 3.15 0.21 -8.37
CA ILE A 20 3.60 0.44 -9.75
C ILE A 20 5.13 0.34 -9.85
N ALA A 21 5.87 0.94 -8.91
CA ALA A 21 7.34 0.84 -8.89
C ALA A 21 7.81 -0.62 -8.75
N GLY A 22 7.11 -1.41 -7.92
CA GLY A 22 7.37 -2.85 -7.82
C GLY A 22 7.10 -3.60 -9.12
N LEU A 23 6.02 -3.26 -9.84
CA LEU A 23 5.71 -3.85 -11.16
C LEU A 23 6.76 -3.51 -12.20
N GLU A 24 7.25 -2.27 -12.22
CA GLU A 24 8.31 -1.83 -13.11
C GLU A 24 9.62 -2.58 -12.84
N SER A 25 9.96 -2.77 -11.56
CA SER A 25 11.11 -3.59 -11.15
C SER A 25 10.97 -5.05 -11.62
N LEU A 26 9.78 -5.66 -11.46
CA LEU A 26 9.50 -7.01 -11.99
C LEU A 26 9.66 -7.10 -13.51
N ALA A 27 9.22 -6.08 -14.23
CA ALA A 27 9.28 -6.04 -15.69
C ALA A 27 10.71 -5.85 -16.22
N SER A 28 11.56 -5.12 -15.49
CA SER A 28 12.92 -4.76 -15.92
C SER A 28 13.99 -5.75 -15.47
N GLN A 29 13.87 -6.31 -14.26
CA GLN A 29 14.91 -7.14 -13.64
C GLN A 29 14.49 -8.61 -13.47
N GLY A 30 13.25 -8.97 -13.84
CA GLY A 30 12.69 -10.31 -13.64
C GLY A 30 12.06 -10.50 -12.26
N ILE A 31 11.71 -11.74 -11.92
CA ILE A 31 10.99 -12.03 -10.66
C ILE A 31 11.97 -11.94 -9.48
N ALA A 32 12.15 -10.73 -8.94
CA ALA A 32 12.85 -10.48 -7.69
C ALA A 32 11.87 -10.48 -6.51
N ILE A 33 12.23 -11.14 -5.40
CA ILE A 33 11.40 -11.23 -4.19
C ILE A 33 11.07 -9.83 -3.67
N GLY A 34 12.03 -8.91 -3.71
CA GLY A 34 11.81 -7.52 -3.31
C GLY A 34 10.72 -6.83 -4.11
N ALA A 35 10.74 -7.00 -5.43
CA ALA A 35 9.76 -6.40 -6.34
C ALA A 35 8.35 -6.96 -6.10
N VAL A 36 8.21 -8.28 -5.87
CA VAL A 36 6.92 -8.91 -5.49
C VAL A 36 6.37 -8.33 -4.18
N LEU A 37 7.25 -8.13 -3.19
CA LEU A 37 6.86 -7.56 -1.89
C LEU A 37 6.41 -6.10 -2.01
N MET A 38 7.07 -5.31 -2.87
CA MET A 38 6.65 -3.94 -3.20
C MET A 38 5.26 -3.91 -3.83
N VAL A 39 5.00 -4.79 -4.81
CA VAL A 39 3.69 -4.91 -5.46
C VAL A 39 2.62 -5.29 -4.44
N ALA A 40 2.82 -6.37 -3.70
CA ALA A 40 1.85 -6.88 -2.74
C ALA A 40 1.55 -5.87 -1.63
N GLY A 41 2.58 -5.23 -1.08
CA GLY A 41 2.41 -4.21 -0.05
C GLY A 41 1.76 -2.92 -0.58
N GLY A 42 2.20 -2.44 -1.74
CA GLY A 42 1.72 -1.19 -2.32
C GLY A 42 0.24 -1.28 -2.70
N PHE A 43 -0.13 -2.32 -3.45
CA PHE A 43 -1.54 -2.56 -3.78
C PHE A 43 -2.37 -2.97 -2.56
N GLY A 44 -1.78 -3.61 -1.55
CA GLY A 44 -2.46 -3.89 -0.28
C GLY A 44 -2.87 -2.62 0.47
N ILE A 45 -1.98 -1.62 0.54
CA ILE A 45 -2.29 -0.30 1.12
C ILE A 45 -3.40 0.38 0.30
N MET A 46 -3.28 0.37 -1.03
CA MET A 46 -4.28 0.96 -1.91
C MET A 46 -5.66 0.31 -1.75
N ALA A 47 -5.72 -1.03 -1.78
CA ALA A 47 -6.95 -1.78 -1.67
C ALA A 47 -7.63 -1.53 -0.32
N ASN A 48 -6.87 -1.47 0.78
CA ASN A 48 -7.43 -1.11 2.08
C ASN A 48 -7.97 0.32 2.07
N ALA A 49 -7.20 1.30 1.56
CA ALA A 49 -7.64 2.69 1.49
C ALA A 49 -8.96 2.83 0.72
N VAL A 50 -9.06 2.20 -0.45
CA VAL A 50 -10.30 2.19 -1.26
C VAL A 50 -11.43 1.49 -0.51
N PHE A 51 -11.17 0.33 0.11
CA PHE A 51 -12.17 -0.39 0.88
C PHE A 51 -12.75 0.47 2.01
N GLN A 52 -11.90 1.14 2.80
CA GLN A 52 -12.36 2.04 3.87
C GLN A 52 -13.19 3.18 3.31
N LEU A 53 -12.74 3.82 2.23
CA LEU A 53 -13.44 4.96 1.61
C LEU A 53 -14.80 4.59 1.00
N VAL A 54 -14.97 3.35 0.54
CA VAL A 54 -16.22 2.88 -0.09
C VAL A 54 -17.21 2.32 0.92
N THR A 55 -16.72 1.68 1.98
CA THR A 55 -17.57 0.90 2.90
C THR A 55 -17.87 1.59 4.23
N LYS A 56 -17.08 2.58 4.63
CA LYS A 56 -17.25 3.26 5.92
C LYS A 56 -17.67 4.70 5.75
N ASP A 57 -18.56 5.12 6.64
CA ASP A 57 -18.87 6.54 6.81
C ASP A 57 -17.65 7.29 7.37
N ALA A 58 -17.58 8.60 7.10
CA ALA A 58 -16.45 9.43 7.51
C ALA A 58 -16.18 9.40 9.03
N ALA A 59 -17.24 9.22 9.84
CA ALA A 59 -17.15 9.08 11.29
C ALA A 59 -16.57 7.73 11.76
N GLU A 60 -16.62 6.69 10.92
CA GLU A 60 -16.14 5.34 11.22
C GLU A 60 -14.74 5.06 10.64
N LEU A 61 -14.22 5.96 9.79
CA LEU A 61 -12.86 5.88 9.26
C LEU A 61 -11.78 5.97 10.37
N ASP A 62 -12.09 6.65 11.48
CA ASP A 62 -11.23 6.70 12.67
C ASP A 62 -11.34 5.43 13.55
N ILE A 63 -12.39 4.63 13.37
CA ILE A 63 -12.64 3.45 14.19
C ILE A 63 -11.96 2.25 13.53
N LEU A 64 -10.75 1.97 14.00
CA LEU A 64 -10.05 0.67 13.97
C LEU A 64 -10.44 -0.20 12.75
N ALA A 65 -10.20 0.34 11.55
CA ALA A 65 -9.84 -0.49 10.40
C ALA A 65 -8.77 -1.51 10.86
N PRO A 66 -8.66 -2.71 10.25
CA PRO A 66 -7.63 -3.67 10.60
C PRO A 66 -6.24 -3.06 10.33
N ILE A 67 -5.73 -2.31 11.31
CA ILE A 67 -4.45 -1.61 11.32
C ILE A 67 -3.33 -2.60 11.02
N TRP A 68 -3.54 -3.86 11.38
CA TRP A 68 -2.66 -4.98 11.13
C TRP A 68 -2.48 -5.28 9.64
N LEU A 69 -3.53 -5.17 8.81
CA LEU A 69 -3.40 -5.39 7.37
C LEU A 69 -2.63 -4.26 6.69
N VAL A 70 -2.91 -3.00 7.08
CA VAL A 70 -2.15 -1.84 6.57
C VAL A 70 -0.71 -1.88 7.05
N GLY A 71 -0.49 -2.20 8.33
CA GLY A 71 0.84 -2.33 8.92
C GLY A 71 1.65 -3.45 8.28
N LEU A 72 1.03 -4.61 8.00
CA LEU A 72 1.67 -5.69 7.27
C LEU A 72 2.00 -5.25 5.84
N ALA A 73 1.04 -4.66 5.11
CA ALA A 73 1.25 -4.19 3.75
C ALA A 73 2.37 -3.14 3.66
N ALA A 74 2.41 -2.19 4.59
CA ALA A 74 3.49 -1.21 4.69
C ALA A 74 4.84 -1.86 4.99
N THR A 75 4.87 -2.84 5.90
CA THR A 75 6.10 -3.59 6.21
C THR A 75 6.60 -4.34 4.98
N LEU A 76 5.72 -5.01 4.25
CA LEU A 76 6.06 -5.71 3.01
C LEU A 76 6.60 -4.75 1.95
N SER A 77 5.98 -3.57 1.79
CA SER A 77 6.50 -2.57 0.85
C SER A 77 7.90 -2.09 1.24
N VAL A 78 8.13 -1.76 2.52
CA VAL A 78 9.44 -1.31 2.99
C VAL A 78 10.50 -2.38 2.82
N LEU A 79 10.20 -3.63 3.22
CA LEU A 79 11.12 -4.76 3.02
C LEU A 79 11.38 -5.00 1.54
N GLY A 80 10.35 -4.91 0.71
CA GLY A 80 10.48 -5.04 -0.74
C GLY A 80 11.40 -3.99 -1.34
N THR A 81 11.23 -2.72 -0.96
CA THR A 81 12.08 -1.62 -1.40
C THR A 81 13.53 -1.81 -0.94
N ILE A 82 13.74 -2.21 0.32
CA ILE A 82 15.09 -2.48 0.84
C ILE A 82 15.76 -3.59 0.03
N LEU A 83 15.05 -4.68 -0.27
CA LEU A 83 15.60 -5.79 -1.05
C LEU A 83 15.95 -5.36 -2.49
N VAL A 84 15.08 -4.60 -3.15
CA VAL A 84 15.36 -4.06 -4.50
C VAL A 84 16.54 -3.09 -4.52
N LEU A 85 16.81 -2.40 -3.42
CA LEU A 85 17.96 -1.48 -3.32
C LEU A 85 19.29 -2.17 -3.01
N ILE A 86 19.25 -3.41 -2.51
CA ILE A 86 20.44 -4.18 -2.13
C ILE A 86 20.81 -5.22 -3.20
N ASP A 87 19.83 -5.68 -4.00
CA ASP A 87 20.06 -6.40 -5.27
C ASP A 87 20.73 -5.49 -6.32
#